data_AF-A0A0C3I5R0-F1
#
_entry.id   AF-A0A0C3I5R0-F1
#
_cell.length_a   1.000
_cell.length_b   1.000
_cell.length_c   1.000
_cell.angle_alpha   90.00
_cell.angle_beta   90.00
_cell.angle_gamma   90.00
#
_symmetry.space_group_name_H-M   'P 1'
#
loop_
_entity.id
_entity.type
_entity.pdbx_description
1 polymer ?
#
loop_
_entity_poly.entity_id
_entity_poly.type
_entity_poly.pdbx_seq_one_letter_code
_entity_poly.pdbx_strand_id
1 'polypeptide(L)'
;MTEQETAISLAPVELEIVYQDEYFVAVNKPAGMLVHRSWLDKHETQFVMQTLRDQIGQHVFPLHRLDRPTSGVLVFALSSEVASQVMPMFAEHKMEKTYHAIVRGWIEEEGVLDYALKVELDKIADKFASQNKEAQDAVTAYKPLAKVEVPYSTGKFPTTRYCLIEMKPKTGRKHQLRRHMAHLRHPIVGDTSHGDGKHNKLFRNEFASHRLLLHASELQFVHPFTGESMMMKANFDETWQGLFERFGWDDVV
;
A
#
# COMPACT_ATOMS: atom_id res chain seq x y z
N MET A 1 -2.19 44.85 15.31
CA MET A 1 -2.15 44.46 13.89
C MET A 1 -2.13 42.95 13.87
N THR A 2 -3.28 42.35 13.58
CA THR A 2 -3.50 40.90 13.54
C THR A 2 -3.10 40.40 12.16
N GLU A 3 -2.06 39.57 12.09
CA GLU A 3 -1.71 38.81 10.89
C GLU A 3 -2.75 37.70 10.71
N GLN A 4 -3.51 37.77 9.63
CA GLN A 4 -4.40 36.71 9.17
C GLN A 4 -3.53 35.62 8.54
N GLU A 5 -3.46 34.45 9.18
CA GLU A 5 -2.99 33.23 8.54
C GLU A 5 -3.96 32.87 7.40
N THR A 6 -3.53 33.12 6.17
CA THR A 6 -4.22 32.68 4.96
C THR A 6 -4.23 31.16 4.93
N ALA A 7 -5.35 30.55 5.29
CA ALA A 7 -5.60 29.13 5.06
C ALA A 7 -5.51 28.87 3.56
N ILE A 8 -4.44 28.20 3.12
CA ILE A 8 -4.32 27.73 1.75
C ILE A 8 -5.42 26.68 1.56
N SER A 9 -6.49 27.08 0.89
CA SER A 9 -7.52 26.17 0.38
C SER A 9 -6.86 25.24 -0.64
N LEU A 10 -6.33 24.10 -0.17
CA LEU A 10 -5.92 23.01 -1.04
C LEU A 10 -7.14 22.61 -1.88
N ALA A 11 -6.98 22.61 -3.21
CA ALA A 11 -8.01 22.14 -4.11
C ALA A 11 -8.50 20.74 -3.67
N PRO A 12 -9.80 20.45 -3.74
CA PRO A 12 -10.33 19.14 -3.36
C PRO A 12 -9.67 18.08 -4.24
N VAL A 13 -8.95 17.15 -3.62
CA VAL A 13 -8.38 16.00 -4.29
C VAL A 13 -9.54 15.06 -4.63
N GLU A 14 -9.72 14.76 -5.91
CA GLU A 14 -10.71 13.77 -6.35
C GLU A 14 -10.10 12.37 -6.26
N LEU A 15 -10.84 11.41 -5.70
CA LEU A 15 -10.43 10.01 -5.63
C LEU A 15 -10.98 9.26 -6.84
N GLU A 16 -10.12 8.50 -7.50
CA GLU A 16 -10.54 7.55 -8.53
C GLU A 16 -11.36 6.43 -7.87
N ILE A 17 -12.66 6.40 -8.14
CA ILE A 17 -13.57 5.32 -7.75
C ILE A 17 -13.40 4.18 -8.76
N VAL A 18 -12.94 3.03 -8.29
CA VAL A 18 -12.69 1.84 -9.14
C VAL A 18 -13.87 0.85 -9.10
N TYR A 19 -14.76 0.99 -8.12
CA TYR A 19 -15.96 0.19 -7.98
C TYR A 19 -16.99 0.88 -7.08
N GLN A 20 -18.26 0.77 -7.41
CA GLN A 20 -19.36 1.21 -6.55
C GLN A 20 -20.65 0.41 -6.83
N ASP A 21 -21.29 -0.09 -5.78
CA ASP A 21 -22.63 -0.69 -5.81
C ASP A 21 -23.48 -0.21 -4.62
N GLU A 22 -24.53 -0.93 -4.24
CA GLU A 22 -25.40 -0.60 -3.09
C GLU A 22 -24.70 -0.79 -1.72
N TYR A 23 -23.70 -1.67 -1.65
CA TYR A 23 -23.06 -2.11 -0.41
C TYR A 23 -21.65 -1.54 -0.21
N PHE A 24 -20.90 -1.37 -1.30
CA PHE A 24 -19.47 -1.08 -1.31
C PHE A 24 -19.12 0.07 -2.23
N VAL A 25 -18.06 0.77 -1.86
CA VAL A 25 -17.31 1.67 -2.74
C VAL A 25 -15.82 1.38 -2.55
N ALA A 26 -15.09 1.27 -3.65
CA ALA A 26 -13.65 1.09 -3.64
C ALA A 26 -12.97 2.21 -4.43
N VAL A 27 -11.84 2.68 -3.91
CA VAL A 27 -11.04 3.72 -4.55
C VAL A 27 -9.63 3.24 -4.82
N ASN A 28 -8.99 3.81 -5.84
CA ASN A 28 -7.55 3.78 -5.97
C ASN A 28 -6.96 4.84 -5.04
N LYS A 29 -6.58 4.42 -3.83
CA LYS A 29 -5.98 5.33 -2.86
C LYS A 29 -4.63 5.84 -3.39
N PRO A 30 -4.38 7.16 -3.46
CA PRO A 30 -3.07 7.69 -3.80
C PRO A 30 -2.04 7.44 -2.70
N ALA A 31 -0.77 7.26 -3.08
CA ALA A 31 0.32 7.18 -2.12
C ALA A 31 0.50 8.52 -1.37
N GLY A 32 0.76 8.45 -0.06
CA GLY A 32 0.96 9.64 0.78
C GLY A 32 -0.29 10.10 1.54
N MET A 33 -1.49 9.71 1.12
CA MET A 33 -2.74 10.06 1.80
C MET A 33 -3.04 9.12 2.99
N LEU A 34 -3.52 9.66 4.10
CA LEU A 34 -4.00 8.87 5.24
C LEU A 34 -5.44 8.39 5.02
N VAL A 35 -5.77 7.18 5.48
CA VAL A 35 -7.14 6.63 5.35
C VAL A 35 -8.14 7.42 6.21
N HIS A 36 -7.78 7.67 7.47
CA HIS A 36 -8.59 8.38 8.45
C HIS A 36 -7.71 9.29 9.31
N ARG A 37 -8.33 10.24 10.02
CA ARG A 37 -7.65 11.10 10.99
C ARG A 37 -6.88 10.25 11.99
N SER A 38 -5.58 10.52 12.11
CA SER A 38 -4.70 9.81 13.01
C SER A 38 -3.80 10.81 13.72
N TRP A 39 -3.39 10.48 14.95
CA TRP A 39 -2.36 11.24 15.67
C TRP A 39 -1.01 11.26 14.95
N LEU A 40 -0.80 10.37 13.97
CA LEU A 40 0.42 10.28 13.16
C LEU A 40 0.73 11.57 12.41
N ASP A 41 -0.30 12.36 12.08
CA ASP A 41 -0.11 13.67 11.46
C ASP A 41 -1.26 14.60 11.88
N LYS A 42 -1.00 15.44 12.88
CA LYS A 42 -2.00 16.37 13.43
C LYS A 42 -2.31 17.54 12.48
N HIS A 43 -1.45 17.76 11.49
CA HIS A 43 -1.57 18.87 10.53
C HIS A 43 -2.18 18.41 9.20
N GLU A 44 -2.25 17.11 8.95
CA GLU A 44 -2.93 16.56 7.78
C GLU A 44 -4.43 16.89 7.87
N THR A 45 -4.95 17.43 6.77
CA THR A 45 -6.38 17.83 6.69
C THR A 45 -7.13 17.01 5.65
N GLN A 46 -6.43 16.25 4.80
CA GLN A 46 -7.03 15.44 3.75
C GLN A 46 -6.89 13.95 4.06
N PHE A 47 -8.03 13.26 4.09
CA PHE A 47 -8.13 11.84 4.44
C PHE A 47 -9.04 11.15 3.45
N VAL A 48 -8.69 9.93 3.03
CA VAL A 48 -9.46 9.20 2.01
C VAL A 48 -10.94 9.09 2.40
N MET A 49 -11.23 8.76 3.67
CA MET A 49 -12.60 8.63 4.16
C MET A 49 -13.39 9.94 4.08
N GLN A 50 -12.76 11.08 4.43
CA GLN A 50 -13.43 12.39 4.39
C GLN A 50 -13.64 12.83 2.94
N THR A 51 -12.59 12.73 2.12
CA THR A 51 -12.64 13.07 0.69
C THR A 51 -13.68 12.25 -0.05
N LEU A 52 -13.70 10.92 0.16
CA LEU A 52 -14.66 10.04 -0.49
C LEU A 52 -16.09 10.35 -0.05
N ARG A 53 -16.32 10.54 1.25
CA ARG A 53 -17.63 10.94 1.79
C ARG A 53 -18.14 12.21 1.11
N ASP A 54 -17.27 13.22 1.01
CA ASP A 54 -17.63 14.51 0.44
C ASP A 54 -17.87 14.39 -1.08
N GLN A 55 -17.10 13.53 -1.78
CA GLN A 55 -17.24 13.25 -3.21
C GLN A 55 -18.54 12.51 -3.57
N ILE A 56 -18.97 11.52 -2.77
CA ILE A 56 -20.19 10.73 -3.05
C ILE A 56 -21.42 11.23 -2.28
N GLY A 57 -21.27 12.19 -1.37
CA GLY A 57 -22.36 12.72 -0.54
C GLY A 57 -22.91 11.74 0.51
N GLN A 58 -22.17 10.68 0.85
CA GLN A 58 -22.61 9.61 1.74
C GLN A 58 -21.50 9.18 2.70
N HIS A 59 -21.86 8.83 3.94
CA HIS A 59 -20.90 8.31 4.92
C HIS A 59 -20.37 6.94 4.47
N VAL A 60 -19.07 6.73 4.64
CA VAL A 60 -18.37 5.50 4.27
C VAL A 60 -17.65 4.89 5.46
N PHE A 61 -17.55 3.56 5.50
CA PHE A 61 -16.97 2.81 6.62
C PHE A 61 -15.80 1.96 6.12
N PRO A 62 -14.54 2.23 6.51
CA PRO A 62 -13.39 1.50 5.98
C PRO A 62 -13.42 0.03 6.41
N LEU A 63 -13.28 -0.87 5.45
CA LEU A 63 -13.27 -2.33 5.72
C LEU A 63 -11.87 -2.85 6.03
N HIS A 64 -10.85 -2.18 5.50
CA HIS A 64 -9.45 -2.44 5.79
C HIS A 64 -8.64 -1.15 5.72
N ARG A 65 -7.32 -1.25 5.87
CA ARG A 65 -6.40 -0.12 5.79
C ARG A 65 -5.24 -0.43 4.87
N LEU A 66 -4.71 0.62 4.26
CA LEU A 66 -3.40 0.66 3.64
C LEU A 66 -2.52 1.63 4.43
N ASP A 67 -1.20 1.38 4.45
CA ASP A 67 -0.26 2.32 5.04
C ASP A 67 -0.31 3.66 4.27
N ARG A 68 0.02 4.78 4.92
CA ARG A 68 0.05 6.12 4.30
C ARG A 68 0.79 6.11 2.93
N PRO A 69 2.03 5.58 2.82
CA PRO A 69 2.75 5.62 1.54
C PRO A 69 2.31 4.55 0.53
N THR A 70 1.46 3.58 0.91
CA THR A 70 0.97 2.54 0.00
C THR A 70 -0.22 3.06 -0.81
N SER A 71 -0.22 2.82 -2.12
CA SER A 71 -1.35 3.14 -3.01
C SER A 71 -2.19 1.90 -3.32
N GLY A 72 -3.32 2.08 -4.01
CA GLY A 72 -4.11 0.99 -4.59
C GLY A 72 -5.48 0.82 -3.94
N VAL A 73 -6.10 -0.34 -4.17
CA VAL A 73 -7.48 -0.63 -3.80
C VAL A 73 -7.70 -0.46 -2.29
N LEU A 74 -8.62 0.44 -1.94
CA LEU A 74 -9.13 0.59 -0.59
C LEU A 74 -10.65 0.55 -0.62
N VAL A 75 -11.23 -0.40 0.12
CA VAL A 75 -12.68 -0.65 0.12
C VAL A 75 -13.34 -0.10 1.37
N PHE A 76 -14.50 0.50 1.16
CA PHE A 76 -15.41 0.98 2.18
C PHE A 76 -16.78 0.35 1.99
N ALA A 77 -17.46 0.10 3.10
CA ALA A 77 -18.89 -0.16 3.12
C ALA A 77 -19.68 1.14 3.12
N LEU A 78 -20.87 1.10 2.54
CA LEU A 78 -21.79 2.23 2.41
C LEU A 78 -22.76 2.36 3.61
N SER A 79 -22.74 1.39 4.55
CA SER A 79 -23.45 1.44 5.82
C SER A 79 -22.67 0.76 6.95
N SER A 80 -23.00 1.08 8.21
CA SER A 80 -22.41 0.45 9.40
C SER A 80 -22.78 -1.03 9.48
N GLU A 81 -23.99 -1.36 9.06
CA GLU A 81 -24.53 -2.73 9.07
C GLU A 81 -23.71 -3.59 8.11
N VAL A 82 -23.49 -3.12 6.88
CA VAL A 82 -22.64 -3.79 5.89
C VAL A 82 -21.22 -3.94 6.43
N ALA A 83 -20.64 -2.87 7.00
CA ALA A 83 -19.31 -2.92 7.57
C ALA A 83 -19.17 -4.04 8.63
N SER A 84 -20.15 -4.13 9.54
CA SER A 84 -20.16 -5.14 10.61
C SER A 84 -20.22 -6.57 10.10
N GLN A 85 -20.94 -6.82 8.99
CA GLN A 85 -21.10 -8.16 8.42
C GLN A 85 -19.87 -8.60 7.62
N VAL A 86 -19.13 -7.65 7.06
CA VAL A 86 -18.02 -7.93 6.13
C VAL A 86 -16.66 -7.93 6.81
N MET A 87 -16.50 -7.18 7.91
CA MET A 87 -15.25 -7.17 8.70
C MET A 87 -14.72 -8.57 9.08
N PRO A 88 -15.56 -9.55 9.48
CA PRO A 88 -15.11 -10.92 9.73
C PRO A 88 -14.40 -11.59 8.54
N MET A 89 -14.80 -11.30 7.30
CA MET A 89 -14.16 -11.88 6.11
C MET A 89 -12.69 -11.45 5.96
N PHE A 90 -12.36 -10.22 6.36
CA PHE A 90 -10.97 -9.75 6.41
C PHE A 90 -10.18 -10.45 7.52
N ALA A 91 -10.82 -10.71 8.66
CA ALA A 91 -10.21 -11.41 9.79
C ALA A 91 -9.96 -12.90 9.48
N GLU A 92 -10.87 -13.53 8.73
CA GLU A 92 -10.81 -14.94 8.34
C GLU A 92 -9.97 -15.19 7.06
N HIS A 93 -9.31 -14.16 6.52
CA HIS A 93 -8.48 -14.28 5.31
C HIS A 93 -9.24 -14.80 4.08
N LYS A 94 -10.54 -14.52 3.98
CA LYS A 94 -11.41 -14.89 2.84
C LYS A 94 -11.26 -13.97 1.62
N MET A 95 -10.33 -13.03 1.67
CA MET A 95 -10.07 -12.08 0.60
C MET A 95 -8.65 -12.26 0.09
N GLU A 96 -8.53 -12.38 -1.23
CA GLU A 96 -7.26 -12.44 -1.91
C GLU A 96 -6.82 -11.03 -2.26
N LYS A 97 -5.63 -10.66 -1.79
CA LYS A 97 -5.02 -9.36 -2.05
C LYS A 97 -3.81 -9.55 -2.93
N THR A 98 -3.75 -8.85 -4.05
CA THR A 98 -2.59 -8.80 -4.93
C THR A 98 -1.93 -7.45 -4.79
N TYR A 99 -0.63 -7.45 -4.52
CA TYR A 99 0.20 -6.26 -4.46
C TYR A 99 1.30 -6.35 -5.52
N HIS A 100 1.70 -5.20 -6.04
CA HIS A 100 2.88 -5.06 -6.86
C HIS A 100 3.91 -4.18 -6.16
N ALA A 101 5.17 -4.60 -6.23
CA ALA A 101 6.28 -3.87 -5.61
C ALA A 101 7.52 -3.85 -6.51
N ILE A 102 8.26 -2.73 -6.48
CA ILE A 102 9.61 -2.69 -7.04
C ILE A 102 10.60 -2.86 -5.89
N VAL A 103 11.40 -3.92 -5.96
CA VAL A 103 12.37 -4.30 -4.92
C VAL A 103 13.80 -4.15 -5.41
N ARG A 104 14.71 -3.93 -4.47
CA ARG A 104 16.16 -3.99 -4.71
C ARG A 104 16.57 -5.41 -5.13
N GLY A 105 17.45 -5.51 -6.12
CA GLY A 105 18.06 -6.76 -6.57
C GLY A 105 17.13 -7.57 -7.48
N TRP A 106 17.65 -8.69 -7.98
CA TRP A 106 16.85 -9.68 -8.70
C TRP A 106 16.45 -10.81 -7.78
N ILE A 107 15.18 -11.19 -7.84
CA ILE A 107 14.65 -12.41 -7.26
C ILE A 107 14.49 -13.39 -8.42
N GLU A 108 15.12 -14.56 -8.31
CA GLU A 108 15.18 -15.53 -9.41
C GLU A 108 13.93 -16.41 -9.49
N GLU A 109 13.41 -16.82 -8.33
CA GLU A 109 12.32 -17.78 -8.23
C GLU A 109 11.17 -17.20 -7.41
N GLU A 110 9.94 -17.65 -7.71
CA GLU A 110 8.80 -17.42 -6.85
C GLU A 110 8.90 -18.23 -5.56
N GLY A 111 8.20 -17.79 -4.52
CA GLY A 111 8.27 -18.48 -3.23
C GLY A 111 7.21 -18.05 -2.24
N VAL A 112 7.19 -18.75 -1.11
CA VAL A 112 6.37 -18.40 0.05
C VAL A 112 7.30 -18.11 1.21
N LEU A 113 7.24 -16.87 1.71
CA LEU A 113 7.92 -16.49 2.93
C LEU A 113 6.97 -16.67 4.11
N ASP A 114 7.22 -17.71 4.90
CA ASP A 114 6.66 -17.90 6.22
C ASP A 114 7.68 -17.43 7.26
N TYR A 115 7.52 -16.19 7.71
CA TYR A 115 8.44 -15.58 8.67
C TYR A 115 7.66 -14.71 9.65
N ALA A 116 7.54 -15.20 10.89
CA ALA A 116 6.84 -14.52 11.96
C ALA A 116 7.46 -13.14 12.26
N LEU A 117 6.59 -12.16 12.50
CA LEU A 117 6.97 -10.77 12.67
C LEU A 117 6.75 -10.33 14.11
N LYS A 118 7.82 -9.84 14.75
CA LYS A 118 7.70 -9.16 16.05
C LYS A 118 6.76 -7.97 15.95
N VAL A 119 5.96 -7.74 16.98
CA VAL A 119 5.02 -6.60 17.02
C VAL A 119 5.82 -5.30 17.10
N GLU A 120 5.59 -4.40 16.14
CA GLU A 120 6.14 -3.04 16.18
C GLU A 120 5.17 -2.11 16.90
N LEU A 121 5.42 -1.92 18.20
CA LEU A 121 4.66 -1.01 19.05
C LEU A 121 4.90 0.44 18.63
N ASP A 122 3.83 1.21 18.56
CA ASP A 122 3.89 2.65 18.41
C ASP A 122 4.16 3.30 19.77
N LYS A 123 5.20 4.13 19.87
CA LYS A 123 5.61 4.76 21.15
C LYS A 123 4.49 5.58 21.81
N ILE A 124 3.52 6.07 21.02
CA ILE A 124 2.44 6.94 21.47
C ILE A 124 1.16 6.14 21.64
N ALA A 125 0.76 5.38 20.62
CA ALA A 125 -0.50 4.60 20.66
C ALA A 125 -0.43 3.40 21.60
N ASP A 126 0.75 2.78 21.68
CA ASP A 126 1.01 1.57 22.47
C ASP A 126 1.81 1.89 23.74
N LYS A 127 1.75 3.14 24.23
CA LYS A 127 2.50 3.60 25.42
C LYS A 127 2.30 2.69 26.64
N PHE A 128 1.14 2.04 26.76
CA PHE A 128 0.78 1.13 27.85
C PHE A 128 0.78 -0.35 27.44
N ALA A 129 1.17 -0.69 26.20
CA ALA A 129 1.21 -2.07 25.76
C ALA A 129 2.43 -2.80 26.35
N SER A 130 2.26 -4.10 26.64
CA SER A 130 3.39 -4.96 27.00
C SER A 130 4.44 -4.93 25.90
N GLN A 131 5.70 -4.67 26.27
CA GLN A 131 6.82 -4.62 25.32
C GLN A 131 7.26 -6.00 24.84
N ASN A 132 6.92 -7.06 25.59
CA ASN A 132 7.23 -8.44 25.23
C ASN A 132 5.98 -9.12 24.66
N LYS A 133 5.58 -8.72 23.44
CA LYS A 133 4.62 -9.49 22.65
C LYS A 133 5.34 -10.54 21.82
N GLU A 134 4.77 -11.73 21.77
CA GLU A 134 5.26 -12.80 20.90
C GLU A 134 5.21 -12.37 19.42
N ALA A 135 6.08 -12.97 18.62
CA ALA A 135 6.04 -12.78 17.18
C ALA A 135 4.72 -13.32 16.62
N GLN A 136 4.14 -12.60 15.67
CA GLN A 136 2.89 -12.98 15.06
C GLN A 136 3.18 -13.68 13.73
N ASP A 137 2.52 -14.81 13.49
CA ASP A 137 2.63 -15.53 12.22
C ASP A 137 2.30 -14.60 11.05
N ALA A 138 3.16 -14.67 10.04
CA ALA A 138 3.07 -13.84 8.86
C ALA A 138 3.57 -14.60 7.63
N VAL A 139 2.67 -14.77 6.66
CA VAL A 139 2.91 -15.53 5.45
C VAL A 139 2.61 -14.67 4.22
N THR A 140 3.56 -14.64 3.28
CA THR A 140 3.45 -13.91 2.02
C THR A 140 3.97 -14.77 0.87
N ALA A 141 3.13 -15.04 -0.11
CA ALA A 141 3.59 -15.56 -1.41
C ALA A 141 4.10 -14.40 -2.27
N TYR A 142 5.15 -14.61 -3.04
CA TYR A 142 5.68 -13.62 -3.96
C TYR A 142 6.16 -14.27 -5.26
N LYS A 143 6.09 -13.52 -6.35
CA LYS A 143 6.50 -13.96 -7.68
C LYS A 143 7.23 -12.83 -8.42
N PRO A 144 8.47 -13.04 -8.91
CA PRO A 144 9.12 -12.07 -9.78
C PRO A 144 8.41 -12.00 -11.13
N LEU A 145 8.11 -10.79 -11.60
CA LEU A 145 7.42 -10.56 -12.88
C LEU A 145 8.38 -10.03 -13.94
N ALA A 146 9.23 -9.07 -13.58
CA ALA A 146 10.22 -8.50 -14.48
C ALA A 146 11.47 -8.02 -13.75
N LYS A 147 12.57 -7.91 -14.49
CA LYS A 147 13.90 -7.57 -13.98
C LYS A 147 14.50 -6.46 -14.81
N VAL A 148 15.29 -5.60 -14.16
CA VAL A 148 16.06 -4.55 -14.84
C VAL A 148 17.40 -4.38 -14.15
N GLU A 149 18.44 -4.09 -14.92
CA GLU A 149 19.73 -3.60 -14.43
C GLU A 149 19.94 -2.19 -14.98
N VAL A 150 20.08 -1.22 -14.08
CA VAL A 150 20.20 0.20 -14.44
C VAL A 150 21.66 0.64 -14.38
N PRO A 151 22.09 1.58 -15.24
CA PRO A 151 23.49 2.02 -15.34
C PRO A 151 23.88 3.03 -14.24
N TYR A 152 23.36 2.84 -13.03
CA TYR A 152 23.58 3.72 -11.88
C TYR A 152 24.08 2.90 -10.70
N SER A 153 25.03 3.45 -9.94
CA SER A 153 25.62 2.77 -8.78
C SER A 153 24.97 3.19 -7.46
N THR A 154 24.72 2.23 -6.57
CA THR A 154 24.40 2.47 -5.15
C THR A 154 25.54 2.06 -4.20
N GLY A 155 26.72 1.73 -4.71
CA GLY A 155 27.83 1.28 -3.87
C GLY A 155 29.00 0.70 -4.64
N LYS A 156 29.28 -0.59 -4.42
CA LYS A 156 30.50 -1.26 -4.90
C LYS A 156 30.51 -1.56 -6.40
N PHE A 157 29.33 -1.66 -7.02
CA PHE A 157 29.16 -2.07 -8.41
C PHE A 157 28.79 -0.87 -9.28
N PRO A 158 29.17 -0.86 -10.57
CA PRO A 158 28.85 0.25 -11.48
C PRO A 158 27.36 0.36 -11.80
N THR A 159 26.64 -0.75 -11.71
CA THR A 159 25.22 -0.88 -12.03
C THR A 159 24.42 -1.33 -10.81
N THR A 160 23.09 -1.21 -10.88
CA THR A 160 22.18 -1.64 -9.82
C THR A 160 21.01 -2.42 -10.40
N ARG A 161 20.60 -3.49 -9.71
CA ARG A 161 19.52 -4.38 -10.13
C ARG A 161 18.24 -4.11 -9.37
N TYR A 162 17.11 -4.25 -10.05
CA TYR A 162 15.76 -4.15 -9.48
C TYR A 162 14.83 -5.19 -10.12
N CYS A 163 13.76 -5.51 -9.41
CA CYS A 163 12.75 -6.46 -9.86
C CYS A 163 11.35 -5.94 -9.53
N LEU A 164 10.43 -6.05 -10.48
CA LEU A 164 8.99 -5.95 -10.23
C LEU A 164 8.49 -7.31 -9.74
N ILE A 165 7.78 -7.32 -8.62
CA ILE A 165 7.23 -8.53 -8.03
C ILE A 165 5.74 -8.40 -7.76
N GLU A 166 5.01 -9.50 -7.93
CA GLU A 166 3.68 -9.71 -7.37
C GLU A 166 3.84 -10.25 -5.94
N MET A 167 2.98 -9.82 -5.02
CA MET A 167 2.93 -10.30 -3.65
C MET A 167 1.49 -10.56 -3.20
N LYS A 168 1.25 -11.71 -2.59
CA LYS A 168 -0.05 -12.14 -2.06
C LYS A 168 0.06 -12.46 -0.56
N PRO A 169 -0.19 -11.49 0.34
CA PRO A 169 -0.12 -11.73 1.77
C PRO A 169 -1.32 -12.57 2.24
N LYS A 170 -1.04 -13.73 2.82
CA LYS A 170 -2.05 -14.60 3.43
C LYS A 170 -2.49 -14.09 4.81
N THR A 171 -1.62 -13.35 5.49
CA THR A 171 -1.91 -12.66 6.76
C THR A 171 -1.96 -11.13 6.57
N GLY A 172 -2.19 -10.37 7.65
CA GLY A 172 -2.32 -8.90 7.60
C GLY A 172 -1.57 -8.17 8.71
N ARG A 173 -0.28 -8.46 8.93
CA ARG A 173 0.52 -7.82 9.99
C ARG A 173 1.02 -6.42 9.58
N LYS A 174 1.29 -5.58 10.58
CA LYS A 174 1.78 -4.20 10.36
C LYS A 174 3.07 -4.22 9.53
N HIS A 175 3.06 -3.48 8.41
CA HIS A 175 4.15 -3.38 7.44
C HIS A 175 4.63 -4.75 6.92
N GLN A 176 3.78 -5.77 6.88
CA GLN A 176 4.19 -7.16 6.61
C GLN A 176 5.04 -7.29 5.34
N LEU A 177 4.52 -6.87 4.18
CA LEU A 177 5.21 -6.99 2.89
C LEU A 177 6.58 -6.28 2.90
N ARG A 178 6.61 -5.07 3.46
CA ARG A 178 7.81 -4.24 3.60
C ARG A 178 8.88 -4.94 4.44
N ARG A 179 8.50 -5.48 5.60
CA ARG A 179 9.40 -6.19 6.52
C ARG A 179 9.87 -7.54 5.98
N HIS A 180 8.98 -8.27 5.31
CA HIS A 180 9.28 -9.51 4.61
C HIS A 180 10.32 -9.31 3.51
N MET A 181 10.15 -8.28 2.68
CA MET A 181 11.11 -7.94 1.63
C MET A 181 12.45 -7.46 2.19
N ALA A 182 12.44 -6.71 3.29
CA ALA A 182 13.66 -6.37 4.02
C ALA A 182 14.37 -7.62 4.58
N HIS A 183 13.62 -8.59 5.12
CA HIS A 183 14.16 -9.85 5.62
C HIS A 183 14.84 -10.68 4.51
N LEU A 184 14.25 -10.73 3.32
CA LEU A 184 14.86 -11.37 2.15
C LEU A 184 16.08 -10.62 1.59
N ARG A 185 16.43 -9.45 2.15
CA ARG A 185 17.46 -8.53 1.62
C ARG A 185 17.13 -7.96 0.24
N HIS A 186 15.84 -7.93 -0.09
CA HIS A 186 15.26 -7.29 -1.27
C HIS A 186 14.29 -6.18 -0.86
N PRO A 187 14.72 -5.18 -0.06
CA PRO A 187 13.81 -4.15 0.43
C PRO A 187 13.06 -3.44 -0.71
N ILE A 188 11.82 -3.06 -0.45
CA ILE A 188 10.99 -2.29 -1.39
C ILE A 188 11.60 -0.90 -1.55
N VAL A 189 11.71 -0.46 -2.80
CA VAL A 189 12.22 0.87 -3.15
C VAL A 189 11.24 1.95 -2.69
N GLY A 190 11.80 3.02 -2.11
CA GLY A 190 11.02 4.12 -1.54
C GLY A 190 10.60 3.90 -0.08
N ASP A 191 10.89 2.73 0.50
CA ASP A 191 10.61 2.48 1.92
C ASP A 191 11.62 3.21 2.81
N THR A 192 11.14 4.13 3.65
CA THR A 192 11.97 4.92 4.58
C THR A 192 12.17 4.26 5.94
N SER A 193 11.42 3.22 6.27
CA SER A 193 11.47 2.55 7.58
C SER A 193 12.18 1.20 7.53
N HIS A 194 11.97 0.44 6.45
CA HIS A 194 12.53 -0.90 6.26
C HIS A 194 13.33 -1.02 4.95
N GLY A 195 13.52 0.09 4.22
CA GLY A 195 14.23 0.12 2.95
C GLY A 195 15.71 0.49 3.05
N ASP A 196 16.32 0.73 1.88
CA ASP A 196 17.69 1.20 1.76
C ASP A 196 17.73 2.61 1.18
N GLY A 197 18.20 3.56 2.00
CA GLY A 197 18.24 4.99 1.65
C GLY A 197 19.06 5.30 0.39
N LYS A 198 20.03 4.46 0.01
CA LYS A 198 20.83 4.66 -1.21
C LYS A 198 19.99 4.41 -2.47
N HIS A 199 19.20 3.35 -2.46
CA HIS A 199 18.28 3.03 -3.55
C HIS A 199 17.15 4.07 -3.63
N ASN A 200 16.63 4.51 -2.49
CA ASN A 200 15.63 5.58 -2.45
C ASN A 200 16.19 6.90 -3.02
N LYS A 201 17.45 7.25 -2.71
CA LYS A 201 18.10 8.44 -3.27
C LYS A 201 18.30 8.31 -4.79
N LEU A 202 18.73 7.14 -5.26
CA LEU A 202 18.87 6.87 -6.70
C LEU A 202 17.53 7.05 -7.41
N PHE A 203 16.43 6.48 -6.90
CA PHE A 203 15.11 6.62 -7.52
C PHE A 203 14.58 8.05 -7.55
N ARG A 204 14.85 8.84 -6.51
CA ARG A 204 14.52 10.26 -6.52
C ARG A 204 15.31 11.03 -7.58
N ASN A 205 16.60 10.77 -7.69
CA ASN A 205 17.51 11.53 -8.55
C ASN A 205 17.34 11.15 -10.02
N GLU A 206 17.30 9.86 -10.32
CA GLU A 206 17.36 9.35 -11.70
C GLU A 206 15.99 9.02 -12.28
N PHE A 207 15.00 8.74 -11.44
CA PHE A 207 13.67 8.27 -11.87
C PHE A 207 12.51 9.14 -11.36
N ALA A 208 12.78 10.29 -10.72
CA ALA A 208 11.78 11.20 -10.16
C ALA A 208 10.74 10.51 -9.24
N SER A 209 11.11 9.40 -8.60
CA SER A 209 10.21 8.63 -7.73
C SER A 209 10.49 8.94 -6.27
N HIS A 210 9.52 9.59 -5.61
CA HIS A 210 9.62 10.09 -4.23
C HIS A 210 8.79 9.32 -3.21
N ARG A 211 8.21 8.17 -3.62
CA ARG A 211 7.21 7.42 -2.86
C ARG A 211 7.62 5.96 -2.68
N LEU A 212 6.92 5.27 -1.79
CA LEU A 212 7.00 3.81 -1.68
C LEU A 212 6.43 3.18 -2.97
N LEU A 213 7.21 2.30 -3.58
CA LEU A 213 6.81 1.50 -4.73
C LEU A 213 6.19 0.18 -4.26
N LEU A 214 5.07 0.32 -3.54
CA LEU A 214 4.15 -0.75 -3.16
C LEU A 214 2.73 -0.31 -3.49
N HIS A 215 2.02 -1.10 -4.29
CA HIS A 215 0.69 -0.80 -4.79
C HIS A 215 -0.23 -2.02 -4.59
N ALA A 216 -1.36 -1.84 -3.91
CA ALA A 216 -2.41 -2.85 -3.76
C ALA A 216 -3.25 -2.91 -5.05
N SER A 217 -2.78 -3.63 -6.06
CA SER A 217 -3.37 -3.60 -7.40
C SER A 217 -4.73 -4.27 -7.47
N GLU A 218 -4.94 -5.35 -6.70
CA GLU A 218 -6.19 -6.12 -6.80
C GLU A 218 -6.68 -6.61 -5.45
N LEU A 219 -8.00 -6.63 -5.30
CA LEU A 219 -8.71 -7.30 -4.21
C LEU A 219 -9.81 -8.18 -4.80
N GLN A 220 -9.80 -9.46 -4.44
CA GLN A 220 -10.78 -10.43 -4.90
C GLN A 220 -11.47 -11.11 -3.72
N PHE A 221 -12.79 -11.22 -3.78
CA PHE A 221 -13.62 -11.94 -2.81
C PHE A 221 -14.99 -12.28 -3.38
N VAL A 222 -15.71 -13.19 -2.72
CA VAL A 222 -17.12 -13.46 -3.03
C VAL A 222 -17.98 -12.39 -2.38
N HIS A 223 -18.75 -11.66 -3.18
CA HIS A 223 -19.63 -10.60 -2.72
C HIS A 223 -20.69 -11.17 -1.75
N PRO A 224 -20.71 -10.76 -0.47
CA PRO A 224 -21.45 -11.47 0.59
C PRO A 224 -22.97 -11.37 0.47
N PHE A 225 -23.48 -10.40 -0.30
CA PHE A 225 -24.93 -10.21 -0.48
C PHE A 225 -25.46 -10.84 -1.78
N THR A 226 -24.62 -10.97 -2.80
CA THR A 226 -25.03 -11.48 -4.13
C THR A 226 -24.49 -12.88 -4.41
N GLY A 227 -23.43 -13.30 -3.72
CA GLY A 227 -22.74 -14.58 -3.96
C GLY A 227 -21.83 -14.58 -5.18
N GLU A 228 -21.72 -13.46 -5.90
CA GLU A 228 -20.90 -13.36 -7.11
C GLU A 228 -19.42 -13.18 -6.79
N SER A 229 -18.55 -13.70 -7.65
CA SER A 229 -17.10 -13.45 -7.55
C SER A 229 -16.81 -12.02 -8.00
N MET A 230 -16.19 -11.24 -7.11
CA MET A 230 -15.87 -9.84 -7.35
C MET A 230 -14.37 -9.61 -7.37
N MET A 231 -13.92 -8.78 -8.31
CA MET A 231 -12.53 -8.35 -8.44
C MET A 231 -12.48 -6.83 -8.61
N MET A 232 -11.85 -6.15 -7.67
CA MET A 232 -11.59 -4.72 -7.73
C MET A 232 -10.13 -4.51 -8.13
N LYS A 233 -9.89 -3.70 -9.15
CA LYS A 233 -8.54 -3.36 -9.62
C LYS A 233 -8.27 -1.88 -9.50
N ALA A 234 -7.07 -1.54 -9.03
CA ALA A 234 -6.57 -0.18 -9.01
C ALA A 234 -5.52 0.01 -10.11
N ASN A 235 -5.63 1.13 -10.82
CA ASN A 235 -4.69 1.47 -11.88
C ASN A 235 -3.35 1.93 -11.29
N PHE A 236 -2.28 1.67 -12.04
CA PHE A 236 -0.96 2.22 -11.76
C PHE A 236 -0.93 3.70 -12.13
N ASP A 237 -0.49 4.56 -11.20
CA ASP A 237 -0.38 6.00 -11.43
C ASP A 237 0.80 6.36 -12.34
N GLU A 238 0.92 7.64 -12.69
CA GLU A 238 1.96 8.15 -13.60
C GLU A 238 3.39 7.81 -13.13
N THR A 239 3.64 7.75 -11.82
CA THR A 239 4.97 7.35 -11.30
C THR A 239 5.29 5.91 -11.66
N TRP A 240 4.31 5.01 -11.54
CA TRP A 240 4.47 3.61 -11.92
C TRP A 240 4.57 3.45 -13.44
N GLN A 241 3.69 4.10 -14.20
CA GLN A 241 3.69 4.03 -15.66
C GLN A 241 5.04 4.52 -16.25
N GLY A 242 5.58 5.65 -15.75
CA GLY A 242 6.88 6.14 -16.20
C GLY A 242 8.05 5.22 -15.84
N LEU A 243 7.94 4.45 -14.74
CA LEU A 243 8.91 3.40 -14.42
C LEU A 243 8.75 2.18 -15.32
N PHE A 244 7.53 1.79 -15.66
CA PHE A 244 7.27 0.68 -16.57
C PHE A 244 7.83 0.96 -17.95
N GLU A 245 7.51 2.11 -18.53
CA GLU A 245 8.03 2.53 -19.83
C GLU A 245 9.58 2.55 -19.82
N ARG A 246 10.17 3.18 -18.79
CA ARG A 246 11.63 3.32 -18.70
C ARG A 246 12.36 1.99 -18.49
N PHE A 247 11.71 1.00 -17.90
CA PHE A 247 12.29 -0.33 -17.68
C PHE A 247 11.85 -1.36 -18.72
N GLY A 248 10.97 -0.98 -19.66
CA GLY A 248 10.40 -1.87 -20.68
C GLY A 248 9.46 -2.92 -20.08
N TRP A 249 8.61 -2.51 -19.14
CA TRP A 249 7.68 -3.38 -18.40
C TRP A 249 6.20 -3.11 -18.72
N ASP A 250 5.89 -2.43 -19.83
CA ASP A 250 4.54 -1.99 -20.18
C ASP A 250 3.52 -3.14 -20.30
N ASP A 251 3.96 -4.34 -20.69
CA ASP A 251 3.10 -5.52 -20.88
C ASP A 251 3.18 -6.53 -19.72
N VAL A 252 3.77 -6.16 -18.57
CA VAL A 252 4.06 -7.10 -17.47
C VAL A 252 2.87 -7.24 -16.51
N VAL A 253 2.02 -6.21 -16.39
CA VAL A 253 0.97 -6.09 -15.37
C VAL A 253 -0.32 -5.49 -15.92
#